data_AF-A0A7K8GSH0-F1
#
_entry.id   AF-A0A7K8GSH0-F1
#
_cell.length_a   1.000
_cell.length_b   1.000
_cell.length_c   1.000
_cell.angle_alpha   90.00
_cell.angle_beta   90.00
_cell.angle_gamma   90.00
#
_symmetry.space_group_name_H-M   'P 1'
#
loop_
_entity.id
_entity.type
_entity.pdbx_description
1 polymer ?
#
loop_
_entity_poly.entity_id
_entity_poly.type
_entity_poly.pdbx_seq_one_letter_code
_entity_poly.pdbx_strand_id
1 'polypeptide(L)'
;TSFHSFVRALLFPLRIEQLEKAIINISTNIERIADLMGDALEKLQTEVESLKGVASQNHMVLNMITAHMGGVCTLVNSSCCTYVGQSGQISTDAH
;
A
#
# COMPACT_ATOMS: atom_id res chain seq x y z
N THR A 1 54.13 -9.00 -17.03
CA THR A 1 54.92 -7.75 -17.02
C THR A 1 54.55 -6.95 -15.78
N SER A 2 55.54 -6.54 -14.96
CA SER A 2 55.34 -5.75 -13.71
C SER A 2 54.47 -4.49 -13.92
N PHE A 3 54.47 -3.96 -15.14
CA PHE A 3 53.62 -2.85 -15.59
C PHE A 3 52.12 -3.10 -15.35
N HIS A 4 51.59 -4.32 -15.55
CA HIS A 4 50.17 -4.61 -15.33
C HIS A 4 49.77 -4.54 -13.86
N SER A 5 50.64 -4.96 -12.94
CA SER A 5 50.39 -4.86 -11.49
C SER A 5 50.42 -3.41 -11.03
N PHE A 6 51.35 -2.60 -11.56
CA PHE A 6 51.43 -1.17 -11.28
C PHE A 6 50.19 -0.41 -11.80
N VAL A 7 49.79 -0.65 -13.05
CA VAL A 7 48.59 -0.05 -13.63
C VAL A 7 47.34 -0.48 -12.87
N ARG A 8 47.24 -1.76 -12.46
CA ARG A 8 46.13 -2.24 -11.63
C ARG A 8 46.09 -1.55 -10.26
N ALA A 9 47.23 -1.35 -9.59
CA ALA A 9 47.28 -0.66 -8.30
C ALA A 9 46.93 0.83 -8.41
N LEU A 10 47.36 1.49 -9.50
CA LEU A 10 47.08 2.91 -9.75
C LEU A 10 45.62 3.16 -10.19
N LEU A 11 45.02 2.25 -10.95
CA LEU A 11 43.62 2.36 -11.41
C LEU A 11 42.59 1.81 -10.40
N PHE A 12 43.02 1.03 -9.41
CA PHE A 12 42.16 0.49 -8.36
C PHE A 12 41.34 1.57 -7.63
N PRO A 13 41.92 2.70 -7.15
CA PRO A 13 41.16 3.74 -6.45
C PRO A 13 40.13 4.45 -7.34
N LEU A 14 40.47 4.77 -8.58
CA LEU A 14 39.56 5.45 -9.52
C LEU A 14 38.31 4.62 -9.85
N ARG A 15 38.44 3.29 -9.85
CA ARG A 15 37.31 2.37 -10.08
C ARG A 15 36.35 2.31 -8.88
N ILE A 16 36.84 2.58 -7.67
CA ILE A 16 36.04 2.55 -6.44
C ILE A 16 35.17 3.81 -6.31
N GLU A 17 35.65 4.98 -6.73
CA GLU A 17 34.88 6.24 -6.67
C GLU A 17 33.57 6.19 -7.48
N GLN A 18 33.62 5.62 -8.68
CA GLN A 18 32.43 5.51 -9.54
C GLN A 18 31.40 4.55 -8.95
N LEU A 19 31.88 3.49 -8.28
CA LEU A 19 31.02 2.54 -7.58
C LEU A 19 30.40 3.19 -6.33
N GLU A 20 31.17 3.95 -5.56
CA GLU A 20 30.67 4.67 -4.39
C GLU A 20 29.57 5.67 -4.76
N LYS A 21 29.79 6.47 -5.83
CA LYS A 21 28.77 7.39 -6.36
C LYS A 21 27.52 6.65 -6.83
N ALA A 22 27.68 5.51 -7.49
CA ALA A 22 26.55 4.69 -7.92
C ALA A 22 25.77 4.13 -6.72
N ILE A 23 26.46 3.66 -5.68
CA ILE A 23 25.84 3.17 -4.44
C ILE A 23 25.07 4.28 -3.73
N ILE A 24 25.68 5.46 -3.55
CA ILE A 24 25.02 6.61 -2.92
C ILE A 24 23.77 7.01 -3.71
N ASN A 25 23.89 7.12 -5.03
CA ASN A 25 22.75 7.45 -5.89
C ASN A 25 21.62 6.40 -5.78
N ILE A 26 21.95 5.11 -5.74
CA ILE A 26 20.95 4.05 -5.54
C ILE A 26 20.31 4.18 -4.16
N SER A 27 21.09 4.41 -3.11
CA SER A 27 20.59 4.60 -1.74
C SER A 27 19.58 5.74 -1.66
N THR A 28 19.93 6.91 -2.20
CA THR A 28 19.04 8.08 -2.22
C THR A 28 17.77 7.83 -3.03
N ASN A 29 17.87 7.08 -4.14
CA ASN A 29 16.68 6.73 -4.91
C ASN A 29 15.77 5.74 -4.17
N ILE A 30 16.34 4.78 -3.43
CA ILE A 30 15.55 3.86 -2.60
C ILE A 30 14.83 4.63 -1.48
N GLU A 31 15.51 5.54 -0.79
CA GLU A 31 14.90 6.40 0.24
C GLU A 31 13.75 7.21 -0.34
N ARG A 32 13.98 7.88 -1.48
CA ARG A 32 12.93 8.64 -2.16
C ARG A 32 11.73 7.78 -2.55
N ILE A 33 11.97 6.56 -3.05
CA ILE A 33 10.90 5.62 -3.40
C ILE A 33 10.14 5.21 -2.14
N ALA A 34 10.83 4.92 -1.03
CA ALA A 34 10.20 4.57 0.23
C ALA A 34 9.29 5.69 0.75
N ASP A 35 9.75 6.94 0.69
CA ASP A 35 8.96 8.12 1.08
C ASP A 35 7.71 8.27 0.20
N LEU A 36 7.88 8.19 -1.13
CA LEU A 36 6.76 8.27 -2.07
C LEU A 36 5.76 7.13 -1.89
N MET A 37 6.23 5.93 -1.57
CA MET A 37 5.39 4.78 -1.25
C MET A 37 4.64 5.00 0.07
N GLY A 38 5.30 5.55 1.09
CA GLY A 38 4.68 5.94 2.35
C GLY A 38 3.53 6.91 2.14
N ASP A 39 3.80 8.02 1.44
CA ASP A 39 2.80 9.04 1.10
C ASP A 39 1.62 8.46 0.30
N ALA A 40 1.91 7.59 -0.67
CA ALA A 40 0.88 6.97 -1.50
C ALA A 40 -0.02 6.02 -0.68
N LEU A 41 0.56 5.25 0.23
CA LEU A 41 -0.18 4.34 1.11
C LEU A 41 -1.05 5.11 2.11
N GLU A 42 -0.54 6.19 2.69
CA GLU A 42 -1.31 7.05 3.61
C GLU A 42 -2.52 7.69 2.91
N LYS A 43 -2.32 8.22 1.70
CA LYS A 43 -3.42 8.75 0.89
C LYS A 43 -4.44 7.68 0.54
N LEU A 44 -3.98 6.49 0.12
CA LEU A 44 -4.87 5.39 -0.21
C LEU A 44 -5.69 4.95 1.02
N GLN A 45 -5.06 4.89 2.20
CA GLN A 45 -5.74 4.57 3.44
C GLN A 45 -6.84 5.59 3.76
N THR A 46 -6.56 6.89 3.61
CA THR A 46 -7.53 7.96 3.81
C THR A 46 -8.74 7.84 2.87
N GLU A 47 -8.49 7.56 1.58
CA GLU A 47 -9.55 7.35 0.59
C GLU A 47 -10.41 6.11 0.90
N VAL A 48 -9.79 5.00 1.31
CA VAL A 48 -10.49 3.78 1.70
C VAL A 48 -11.34 4.01 2.95
N GLU A 49 -10.85 4.76 3.93
CA GLU A 49 -11.61 5.11 5.13
C GLU A 49 -12.81 6.02 4.83
N SER A 50 -12.62 7.01 3.95
CA SER A 50 -13.70 7.86 3.45
C SER A 50 -14.77 7.02 2.72
N LEU A 51 -14.35 6.14 1.81
CA LEU A 51 -15.24 5.25 1.07
C LEU A 51 -15.99 4.29 1.99
N LYS A 52 -15.31 3.72 3.00
CA LYS A 52 -15.94 2.90 4.05
C LYS A 52 -17.07 3.67 4.73
N GLY A 53 -16.83 4.92 5.11
CA GLY A 53 -17.83 5.78 5.73
C GLY A 53 -19.07 5.97 4.86
N VAL A 54 -18.89 6.26 3.57
CA VAL A 54 -20.00 6.42 2.62
C VAL A 54 -20.73 5.11 2.39
N ALA A 55 -20.02 4.00 2.19
CA ALA A 55 -20.60 2.68 1.97
C ALA A 55 -21.41 2.19 3.18
N SER A 56 -20.89 2.37 4.39
CA SER A 56 -21.61 2.04 5.64
C SER A 56 -22.88 2.87 5.82
N GLN A 57 -22.81 4.19 5.55
CA GLN A 57 -23.99 5.06 5.61
C GLN A 57 -25.04 4.65 4.57
N ASN A 58 -24.62 4.40 3.32
CA ASN A 58 -25.51 3.92 2.26
C ASN A 58 -26.18 2.60 2.65
N HIS A 59 -25.42 1.64 3.20
CA HIS A 59 -25.96 0.36 3.66
C HIS A 59 -26.99 0.55 4.79
N MET A 60 -26.73 1.44 5.75
CA MET A 60 -27.68 1.75 6.83
C MET A 60 -28.96 2.37 6.29
N VAL A 61 -28.86 3.38 5.41
CA VAL A 61 -30.01 4.02 4.77
C VAL A 61 -30.82 3.02 3.96
N LEU A 62 -30.15 2.19 3.15
CA LEU A 62 -30.81 1.14 2.39
C LEU A 62 -31.53 0.15 3.31
N ASN A 63 -30.93 -0.28 4.42
CA ASN A 63 -31.61 -1.14 5.39
C ASN A 63 -32.82 -0.46 6.04
N MET A 64 -32.75 0.85 6.32
CA MET A 64 -33.87 1.60 6.86
C MET A 64 -35.05 1.65 5.87
N ILE A 65 -34.81 1.97 4.59
CA ILE A 65 -35.89 2.05 3.59
C ILE A 65 -36.42 0.66 3.20
N THR A 66 -35.58 -0.38 3.27
CA THR A 66 -35.95 -1.77 2.96
C THR A 66 -36.38 -2.56 4.20
N ALA A 67 -36.48 -1.92 5.38
CA ALA A 67 -36.82 -2.60 6.64
C ALA A 67 -38.15 -3.36 6.54
N HIS A 68 -39.13 -2.81 5.82
CA HIS A 68 -40.43 -3.45 5.58
C HIS A 68 -40.35 -4.72 4.70
N MET A 69 -39.27 -4.89 3.92
CA MET A 69 -38.97 -6.08 3.12
C MET A 69 -37.96 -7.02 3.79
N GLY A 70 -37.63 -6.79 5.07
CA GLY A 70 -36.63 -7.59 5.78
C GLY A 70 -35.18 -7.14 5.56
N GLY A 71 -34.97 -5.91 5.09
CA GLY A 71 -33.63 -5.33 4.89
C GLY A 71 -32.99 -5.72 3.56
N VAL A 72 -31.79 -5.19 3.30
CA VAL A 72 -31.13 -5.35 2.00
C VAL A 72 -30.74 -6.79 1.72
N CYS A 73 -30.38 -7.55 2.75
CA CYS A 73 -29.88 -8.92 2.61
C CYS A 73 -30.95 -9.90 2.16
N THR A 74 -32.16 -9.72 2.71
CA THR A 74 -33.34 -10.44 2.26
C THR A 74 -33.67 -10.05 0.82
N LEU A 75 -33.55 -8.76 0.47
CA LEU A 75 -33.85 -8.27 -0.87
C LEU A 75 -32.89 -8.78 -1.95
N VAL A 76 -31.59 -8.90 -1.64
CA VAL A 76 -30.57 -9.43 -2.57
C VAL A 76 -30.41 -10.95 -2.50
N ASN A 77 -31.19 -11.63 -1.66
CA ASN A 77 -31.13 -13.08 -1.44
C ASN A 77 -29.71 -13.61 -1.16
N SER A 78 -28.95 -12.87 -0.34
CA SER A 78 -27.57 -13.21 0.03
C SER A 78 -27.32 -12.94 1.52
N SER A 79 -26.39 -13.67 2.15
CA SER A 79 -25.96 -13.36 3.52
C SER A 79 -25.05 -12.13 3.54
N CYS A 80 -25.48 -11.01 4.13
CA CYS A 80 -24.62 -9.81 4.27
C CYS A 80 -23.82 -9.78 5.57
N CYS A 81 -23.23 -10.89 5.97
CA CYS A 81 -22.42 -10.91 7.20
C CYS A 81 -21.01 -10.31 7.01
N THR A 82 -20.82 -9.46 6.00
CA THR A 82 -19.52 -8.83 5.71
C THR A 82 -19.53 -7.41 6.26
N TYR A 83 -18.62 -7.10 7.18
CA TYR A 83 -18.45 -5.75 7.73
C TYR A 83 -16.97 -5.39 7.82
N VAL A 84 -16.69 -4.08 7.75
CA VAL A 84 -15.33 -3.57 7.89
C VAL A 84 -15.09 -3.22 9.37
N GLY A 85 -14.28 -4.03 10.05
CA GLY A 85 -13.91 -3.85 11.46
C GLY A 85 -13.21 -2.52 11.74
N GLN A 86 -13.04 -2.18 13.01
CA GLN A 86 -12.36 -0.93 13.41
C GLN A 86 -10.91 -0.85 12.91
N SER A 87 -10.26 -2.00 12.75
CA SER A 87 -8.91 -2.13 12.17
C SER A 87 -8.87 -1.97 10.63
N GLY A 88 -10.01 -1.71 9.97
CA GLY A 88 -10.09 -1.66 8.50
C GLY A 88 -10.12 -3.03 7.82
N GLN A 89 -10.06 -4.12 8.59
CA GLN A 89 -10.14 -5.47 8.04
C GLN A 89 -11.59 -5.86 7.73
N ILE A 90 -11.78 -6.57 6.62
CA ILE A 90 -13.07 -7.13 6.24
C ILE A 90 -13.26 -8.42 7.03
N SER A 91 -14.27 -8.44 7.90
CA SER A 91 -14.70 -9.63 8.61
C SER A 91 -15.96 -10.18 7.94
N THR A 92 -16.00 -11.48 7.72
CA THR A 92 -17.19 -12.21 7.32
C THR A 92 -17.63 -13.07 8.50
N ASP A 93 -18.76 -12.74 9.11
CA ASP A 93 -19.40 -13.64 10.07
C ASP A 93 -20.02 -14.80 9.27
N ALA A 94 -19.31 -15.93 9.17
CA ALA A 94 -19.87 -17.15 8.63
C ALA A 94 -20.78 -17.75 9.71
N HIS A 95 -22.08 -17.52 9.58
CA HIS A 95 -23.09 -18.28 10.33
C HIS A 95 -23.49 -19.51 9.52
#